data_AF-A0A6C0B869-F1
#
_entry.id   AF-A0A6C0B869-F1
#
_cell.length_a   1.000
_cell.length_b   1.000
_cell.length_c   1.000
_cell.angle_alpha   90.00
_cell.angle_beta   90.00
_cell.angle_gamma   90.00
#
_symmetry.space_group_name_H-M   'P 1'
#
loop_
_entity.id
_entity.type
_entity.pdbx_description
1 polymer ?
#
loop_
_entity_poly.entity_id
_entity_poly.type
_entity_poly.pdbx_seq_one_letter_code
_entity_poly.pdbx_strand_id
1 'polypeptide(L)'
;MSISNGKYTAFSADVQQLINNAAHIYVSISSNSDGSSLVNDNTGVSVSKRLITAMNYTYPHIDQSTGQEVLGGYKISFSDGTFFEMNDNNTGYWYLLEGLEPHVYKQLV
;
A
#
# COMPACT_ATOMS: atom_id res chain seq x y z
N MET A 1 8.32 0.19 -15.54
CA MET A 1 6.88 0.48 -15.44
C MET A 1 6.75 1.59 -14.41
N SER A 2 6.44 2.83 -14.81
CA SER A 2 6.34 3.94 -13.85
C SER A 2 4.94 3.96 -13.25
N ILE A 3 4.83 3.74 -11.94
CA ILE A 3 3.59 3.93 -11.20
C ILE A 3 3.64 5.37 -10.66
N SER A 4 3.47 6.37 -11.53
CA SER A 4 3.32 7.76 -11.07
C SER A 4 1.84 8.04 -10.87
N ASN A 5 1.36 7.85 -9.66
CA ASN A 5 0.10 8.45 -9.27
C ASN A 5 0.36 9.37 -8.08
N GLY A 6 0.05 10.67 -8.26
CA GLY A 6 0.59 11.78 -7.46
C GLY A 6 0.38 11.69 -5.95
N LYS A 7 -0.53 10.81 -5.50
CA LYS A 7 -0.69 10.43 -4.10
C LYS A 7 0.43 9.47 -3.67
N TYR A 8 0.31 8.15 -3.89
CA TYR A 8 1.29 7.12 -3.46
C TYR A 8 2.65 7.09 -4.19
N THR A 9 3.17 8.24 -4.59
CA THR A 9 4.41 8.38 -5.35
C THR A 9 5.62 7.88 -4.55
N ALA A 10 5.68 8.20 -3.24
CA ALA A 10 6.79 7.76 -2.39
C ALA A 10 6.83 6.25 -2.26
N PHE A 11 5.69 5.62 -1.95
CA PHE A 11 5.58 4.16 -1.86
C PHE A 11 5.90 3.48 -3.19
N SER A 12 5.37 4.01 -4.29
CA SER A 12 5.62 3.47 -5.63
C SER A 12 7.09 3.58 -6.04
N ALA A 13 7.76 4.67 -5.70
CA ALA A 13 9.18 4.88 -5.95
C ALA A 13 10.06 3.92 -5.13
N ASP A 14 9.76 3.77 -3.85
CA ASP A 14 10.43 2.85 -2.94
C ASP A 14 10.28 1.39 -3.41
N VAL A 15 9.07 0.98 -3.79
CA VAL A 15 8.83 -0.35 -4.38
C VAL A 15 9.60 -0.50 -5.70
N GLN A 16 9.61 0.50 -6.58
CA GLN A 16 10.35 0.44 -7.84
C GLN A 16 11.87 0.35 -7.62
N GLN A 17 12.40 0.98 -6.58
CA GLN A 17 13.79 0.83 -6.17
C GLN A 17 14.07 -0.62 -5.74
N LEU A 18 13.17 -1.23 -4.95
CA LEU A 18 13.30 -2.62 -4.52
C LEU A 18 13.14 -3.62 -5.66
N ILE A 19 12.26 -3.39 -6.64
CA ILE A 19 12.13 -4.25 -7.83
C ILE A 19 13.48 -4.41 -8.55
N ASN A 20 14.29 -3.35 -8.56
CA ASN A 20 15.59 -3.37 -9.23
C ASN A 20 16.69 -4.03 -8.40
N ASN A 21 16.51 -4.16 -7.09
CA ASN A 21 17.57 -4.53 -6.14
C ASN A 21 17.28 -5.81 -5.35
N ALA A 22 16.02 -6.24 -5.27
CA ALA A 22 15.54 -7.33 -4.42
C ALA A 22 14.65 -8.29 -5.21
N ALA A 23 14.82 -9.58 -4.95
CA ALA A 23 14.00 -10.63 -5.56
C ALA A 23 12.55 -10.64 -5.04
N HIS A 24 12.35 -10.18 -3.80
CA HIS A 24 11.06 -10.18 -3.12
C HIS A 24 10.89 -8.89 -2.31
N ILE A 25 9.66 -8.40 -2.22
CA ILE A 25 9.33 -7.13 -1.58
C ILE A 25 8.38 -7.41 -0.42
N TYR A 26 8.86 -7.22 0.80
CA TYR A 26 8.08 -7.40 2.02
C TYR A 26 7.67 -6.06 2.59
N VAL A 27 6.41 -5.97 3.05
CA VAL A 27 5.85 -4.75 3.63
C VAL A 27 5.23 -5.02 4.99
N SER A 28 5.41 -4.07 5.90
CA SER A 28 4.58 -3.92 7.11
C SER A 28 3.79 -2.63 7.03
N ILE A 29 2.52 -2.64 7.43
CA ILE A 29 1.66 -1.46 7.41
C ILE A 29 1.16 -1.18 8.83
N SER A 30 1.24 0.08 9.25
CA SER A 30 0.87 0.54 10.58
C SER A 30 -0.10 1.72 10.51
N SER A 31 -0.89 1.89 11.56
CA SER A 31 -1.78 3.05 11.78
C SER A 31 -1.07 4.21 12.49
N ASN A 32 0.23 4.07 12.78
CA ASN A 32 1.06 5.10 13.38
C ASN A 32 2.49 5.09 12.81
N SER A 33 3.20 6.20 13.03
CA SER A 33 4.52 6.46 12.46
C SER A 33 5.67 5.67 13.09
N ASP A 34 5.46 5.02 14.24
CA ASP A 34 6.49 4.23 14.92
C ASP A 34 6.36 2.71 14.67
N GLY A 35 5.29 2.28 13.99
CA GLY A 35 5.07 0.87 13.67
C GLY A 35 4.47 0.03 14.80
N SER A 36 4.15 0.60 15.96
CA SER A 36 3.64 -0.15 17.11
C SER A 36 2.18 -0.62 16.96
N SER A 37 1.43 -0.05 16.02
CA SER A 37 0.00 -0.36 15.80
C SER A 37 -0.27 -0.86 14.38
N LEU A 38 0.14 -2.11 14.10
CA LEU A 38 -0.06 -2.75 12.79
C LEU A 38 -1.54 -2.83 12.40
N VAL A 39 -1.80 -2.62 11.11
CA VAL A 39 -3.14 -2.77 10.53
C VAL A 39 -3.39 -4.20 10.10
N ASN A 40 -4.65 -4.59 9.99
CA ASN A 40 -5.04 -5.92 9.53
C ASN A 40 -5.42 -5.91 8.04
N ASP A 41 -5.21 -7.05 7.38
CA ASP A 41 -5.70 -7.34 6.05
C ASP A 41 -7.21 -7.64 6.02
N ASN A 42 -7.74 -7.97 4.83
CA ASN A 42 -9.14 -8.30 4.62
C ASN A 42 -9.64 -9.54 5.38
N THR A 43 -8.75 -10.30 6.05
CA THR A 43 -9.08 -11.49 6.85
C THR A 43 -8.88 -11.25 8.36
N GLY A 44 -8.45 -10.05 8.75
CA GLY A 44 -8.19 -9.72 10.15
C GLY A 44 -6.77 -10.08 10.63
N VAL A 45 -5.88 -10.52 9.74
CA VAL A 45 -4.49 -10.84 10.08
C VAL A 45 -3.62 -9.61 9.89
N SER A 46 -2.73 -9.33 10.84
CA SER A 46 -1.86 -8.16 10.77
C SER A 46 -0.94 -8.16 9.55
N VAL A 47 -0.78 -6.99 8.95
CA VAL A 47 0.14 -6.74 7.83
C VAL A 47 1.54 -6.51 8.40
N SER A 48 2.18 -7.59 8.84
CA SER A 48 3.57 -7.62 9.28
C SER A 48 4.39 -8.47 8.30
N LYS A 49 5.42 -7.88 7.69
CA LYS A 49 6.35 -8.57 6.78
C LYS A 49 5.64 -9.44 5.72
N ARG A 50 4.63 -8.87 5.06
CA ARG A 50 3.85 -9.57 4.04
C ARG A 50 4.48 -9.37 2.67
N LEU A 51 4.59 -10.44 1.88
CA LEU A 51 5.15 -10.40 0.54
C LEU A 51 4.15 -9.79 -0.45
N ILE A 52 4.52 -8.67 -1.07
CA ILE A 52 3.71 -8.00 -2.09
C ILE A 52 3.76 -8.80 -3.40
N THR A 53 2.59 -9.00 -4.02
CA THR A 53 2.47 -9.57 -5.38
C THR A 53 1.88 -8.60 -6.39
N ALA A 54 1.03 -7.66 -5.95
CA ALA A 54 0.46 -6.65 -6.82
C ALA A 54 0.09 -5.38 -6.04
N MET A 55 0.11 -4.26 -6.75
CA MET A 55 -0.40 -2.98 -6.26
C MET A 55 -1.33 -2.41 -7.31
N ASN A 56 -2.55 -2.05 -6.90
CA ASN A 56 -3.57 -1.55 -7.79
C ASN A 56 -4.08 -0.21 -7.25
N TYR A 57 -4.13 0.79 -8.12
CA TYR A 57 -4.78 2.06 -7.82
C TYR A 57 -6.02 2.20 -8.70
N THR A 58 -7.13 2.61 -8.09
CA THR A 58 -8.37 2.93 -8.79
C THR A 58 -8.65 4.41 -8.61
N TYR A 59 -8.77 5.15 -9.73
CA TYR A 59 -9.15 6.55 -9.70
C TYR A 59 -10.59 6.72 -9.19
N PRO A 60 -10.87 7.81 -8.45
CA PRO A 60 -12.25 8.22 -8.21
C PRO A 60 -12.99 8.35 -9.54
N HIS A 61 -14.23 7.88 -9.59
CA HIS A 61 -15.03 7.90 -10.81
C HIS A 61 -16.52 7.94 -10.46
N ILE A 62 -17.34 8.29 -11.45
CA ILE A 62 -18.79 8.15 -11.34
C ILE A 62 -19.17 6.74 -11.78
N ASP A 63 -19.84 6.00 -10.92
CA ASP A 63 -20.47 4.73 -11.29
C ASP A 63 -21.61 5.02 -12.28
N GLN A 64 -21.46 4.52 -13.51
CA GLN A 64 -22.40 4.78 -14.59
C GLN A 64 -23.77 4.13 -14.37
N SER A 65 -23.88 3.14 -13.48
CA SER A 65 -25.14 2.45 -13.18
C SER A 65 -25.98 3.19 -12.14
N THR A 66 -25.34 3.86 -11.19
CA THR A 66 -25.99 4.55 -10.07
C THR A 66 -25.92 6.08 -10.17
N GLY A 67 -25.00 6.61 -10.99
CA GLY A 67 -24.69 8.03 -11.06
C GLY A 67 -23.95 8.58 -9.84
N GLN A 68 -23.52 7.72 -8.91
CA GLN A 68 -22.86 8.12 -7.67
C GLN A 68 -21.34 8.21 -7.83
N GLU A 69 -20.73 9.11 -7.06
CA GLU A 69 -19.28 9.17 -6.94
C GLU A 69 -18.75 7.98 -6.13
N VAL A 70 -17.80 7.26 -6.71
CA VAL A 70 -17.03 6.21 -6.07
C VAL A 70 -15.67 6.78 -5.72
N LEU A 71 -15.33 6.71 -4.43
CA LEU A 71 -14.00 7.11 -3.97
C LEU A 71 -12.94 6.24 -4.65
N GLY A 72 -11.82 6.86 -4.99
CA GLY A 72 -10.64 6.11 -5.41
C GLY A 72 -10.15 5.20 -4.29
N GLY A 73 -9.28 4.25 -4.64
CA GLY A 73 -8.72 3.32 -3.67
C GLY A 73 -7.34 2.82 -4.07
N TYR A 74 -6.62 2.34 -3.07
CA TYR A 74 -5.35 1.66 -3.25
C TYR A 74 -5.42 0.28 -2.61
N LYS A 75 -4.95 -0.73 -3.34
CA LYS A 75 -4.96 -2.12 -2.92
C LYS A 75 -3.58 -2.73 -3.08
N ILE A 76 -3.10 -3.35 -2.01
CA ILE A 76 -1.86 -4.12 -1.96
C ILE A 76 -2.24 -5.59 -1.76
N SER A 77 -1.91 -6.43 -2.75
CA SER A 77 -2.17 -7.87 -2.71
C SER A 77 -0.95 -8.62 -2.22
N PHE A 78 -1.17 -9.66 -1.41
CA PHE A 78 -0.12 -10.48 -0.82
C PHE A 78 -0.05 -11.87 -1.44
N SER A 79 1.06 -12.58 -1.20
CA SER A 79 1.33 -13.90 -1.79
C SER A 79 0.40 -15.03 -1.32
N ASP A 80 -0.28 -14.84 -0.19
CA ASP A 80 -1.28 -15.78 0.34
C ASP A 80 -2.70 -15.52 -0.18
N GLY A 81 -2.86 -14.58 -1.13
CA GLY A 81 -4.14 -14.24 -1.74
C GLY A 81 -4.98 -13.22 -0.96
N THR A 82 -4.53 -12.80 0.23
CA THR A 82 -5.15 -11.70 0.99
C THR A 82 -4.69 -10.34 0.48
N PHE A 83 -5.30 -9.27 0.99
CA PHE A 83 -4.97 -7.91 0.60
C PHE A 83 -5.24 -6.89 1.72
N PHE A 84 -4.51 -5.79 1.63
CA PHE A 84 -4.81 -4.55 2.34
C PHE A 84 -5.38 -3.53 1.34
N GLU A 85 -6.47 -2.86 1.70
CA GLU A 85 -7.05 -1.80 0.87
C GLU A 85 -7.40 -0.56 1.69
N MET A 86 -7.36 0.59 1.02
CA MET A 86 -7.70 1.87 1.62
C MET A 86 -8.31 2.81 0.59
N ASN A 87 -9.21 3.67 1.04
CA ASN A 87 -9.78 4.73 0.22
C ASN A 87 -8.78 5.87 0.01
N ASP A 88 -8.90 6.56 -1.11
CA ASP A 88 -7.98 7.59 -1.54
C ASP A 88 -8.08 8.91 -0.78
N ASN A 89 -8.80 8.95 0.34
CA ASN A 89 -8.82 10.05 1.31
C ASN A 89 -8.04 9.72 2.59
N ASN A 90 -7.40 8.56 2.66
CA ASN A 90 -6.71 8.12 3.87
C ASN A 90 -5.34 8.81 4.03
N THR A 91 -5.04 9.26 5.25
CA THR A 91 -3.74 9.82 5.67
C THR A 91 -3.17 9.10 6.90
N GLY A 92 -3.87 8.07 7.40
CA GLY A 92 -3.63 7.43 8.68
C GLY A 92 -2.78 6.17 8.62
N TYR A 93 -2.07 5.92 7.51
CA TYR A 93 -1.24 4.72 7.37
C TYR A 93 0.21 5.03 7.08
N TRP A 94 1.07 4.16 7.59
CA TRP A 94 2.51 4.17 7.39
C TRP A 94 2.96 2.80 6.91
N TYR A 95 3.99 2.76 6.09
CA TYR A 95 4.60 1.53 5.59
C TYR A 95 6.06 1.44 5.98
N LEU A 96 6.54 0.20 6.13
CA LEU A 96 7.96 -0.15 6.18
C LEU A 96 8.18 -1.24 5.12
N LEU A 97 9.09 -0.98 4.19
CA LEU A 97 9.52 -1.96 3.19
C LEU A 97 10.87 -2.54 3.60
N GLU A 98 10.97 -3.87 3.61
CA GLU A 98 12.25 -4.52 3.91
C GLU A 98 13.25 -4.32 2.76
N GLY A 99 14.51 -4.04 3.11
CA GLY A 99 15.58 -3.83 2.14
C GLY A 99 15.79 -2.38 1.71
N LEU A 100 15.05 -1.43 2.30
CA LEU A 100 15.34 0.00 2.17
C LEU A 100 16.01 0.53 3.43
N GLU A 101 17.08 1.30 3.23
CA GLU A 101 17.77 2.03 4.30
C GLU A 101 17.49 3.53 4.19
N PRO A 102 17.26 4.24 5.32
CA PRO A 102 17.13 3.69 6.67
C PRO A 102 15.80 2.93 6.86
N HIS A 103 15.80 1.93 7.73
CA HIS A 103 14.60 1.18 8.13
C HIS A 103 13.65 2.02 8.99
N VAL A 104 12.82 2.84 8.34
CA VAL A 104 11.85 3.73 9.00
C VAL A 104 10.47 3.62 8.38
N TYR A 105 9.44 3.76 9.21
CA TYR A 105 8.07 3.85 8.74
C TYR A 105 7.85 5.20 8.03
N LYS A 106 7.43 5.15 6.78
CA LYS A 106 7.11 6.31 5.95
C LYS A 106 5.60 6.40 5.77
N GLN A 107 5.08 7.63 5.68
CA GLN A 107 3.64 7.81 5.49
C GLN A 107 3.21 7.24 4.14
N LEU A 108 2.14 6.46 4.13
CA LEU A 108 1.55 5.84 2.95
C LEU A 108 0.52 6.79 2.34
N VAL A 109 1.04 7.84 1.70
CA VAL A 109 0.26 8.89 1.03
C VAL A 109 0.86 9.24 -0.30
#